data_AF-A0A5P2ASJ9-F1
#
_entry.id   AF-A0A5P2ASJ9-F1
#
_cell.length_a   1.000
_cell.length_b   1.000
_cell.length_c   1.000
_cell.angle_alpha   90.00
_cell.angle_beta   90.00
_cell.angle_gamma   90.00
#
_symmetry.space_group_name_H-M   'P 1'
#
loop_
_entity.id
_entity.type
_entity.pdbx_description
1 polymer ?
#
loop_
_entity_poly.entity_id
_entity_poly.type
_entity_poly.pdbx_seq_one_letter_code
_entity_poly.pdbx_strand_id
1 'polypeptide(L)'
;MTRNRRPWVAVAAALGAALALTSPASGAGQAPTDPLAAWTLGAPVTVAPGVTHTTWIETTPADTKRAKARKLQIVEIDPTAGSLTLESTVGTDDGSAEQVSDQLAEVTSVLVRHPYAGVNGGLFQREPAGVGVEKTAAHTGASVTDGVLHSSSCWSGGKGSTGAVIQHGIPYITKLLTDMELIGPSGETIRIDDVNRTPGRPPHCARDAEDTEVSKSPPVFTDPDEIVVFTDDYGLSTPKPGTDPLVAATADAGFEVVVDAHGVVTLAREGRGGTEVPAGGRVIQGIGTGAQWLRDRLALDDRVTIDQKLRDVNLGRNIPLDDSVDVVSSFHQLLRNSAIPTELPDSCSGKEKGTDGTTLICTDSRTALATNSQGHPVLVTLTGQDNEDGDYLRSFAALLDSPQLGIVDALNLDGGGSTVLATKVPSKDPTEKAKIHTPPTDLADGKLVHRTVADSVYTGVGGYGLDAR
;
A
#
# COMPACT_ATOMS: atom_id res chain seq x y z
N MET A 1 -0.33 39.19 49.99
CA MET A 1 0.89 39.04 50.83
C MET A 1 1.13 37.55 50.99
N THR A 2 2.22 36.91 50.60
CA THR A 2 3.62 37.33 50.37
C THR A 2 4.28 36.28 49.48
N ARG A 3 4.94 36.73 48.41
CA ARG A 3 5.88 35.93 47.59
C ARG A 3 7.06 35.52 48.46
N ASN A 4 7.36 34.23 48.56
CA ASN A 4 8.65 33.76 49.10
C ASN A 4 9.53 33.23 47.96
N ARG A 5 10.53 34.05 47.63
CA ARG A 5 11.71 33.69 46.85
C ARG A 5 12.55 32.69 47.66
N ARG A 6 13.03 31.62 47.04
CA ARG A 6 14.09 30.79 47.59
C ARG A 6 15.45 31.24 47.05
N PRO A 7 16.47 31.41 47.90
CA PRO A 7 17.79 31.88 47.50
C PRO A 7 18.60 30.73 46.91
N TRP A 8 19.36 31.04 45.86
CA TRP A 8 20.45 30.23 45.38
C TRP A 8 21.61 30.32 46.38
N VAL A 9 22.08 29.17 46.85
CA VAL A 9 23.36 29.07 47.56
C VAL A 9 24.23 28.12 46.73
N ALA A 10 25.27 28.69 46.14
CA ALA A 10 26.39 27.96 45.58
C ALA A 10 27.24 27.43 46.74
N VAL A 11 27.50 26.12 46.77
CA VAL A 11 28.61 25.55 47.54
C VAL A 11 29.36 24.62 46.60
N ALA A 12 30.52 25.10 46.15
CA ALA A 12 31.58 24.26 45.64
C ALA A 12 32.27 23.59 46.83
N ALA A 13 32.35 22.26 46.82
CA ALA A 13 33.29 21.52 47.65
C ALA A 13 33.75 20.28 46.87
N ALA A 14 35.00 20.33 46.43
CA ALA A 14 35.73 19.22 45.87
C ALA A 14 35.96 18.15 46.93
N LEU A 15 35.71 16.89 46.59
CA LEU A 15 36.25 15.74 47.28
C LEU A 15 36.54 14.67 46.24
N GLY A 16 37.83 14.58 45.89
CA GLY A 16 38.38 13.49 45.12
C GLY A 16 38.29 12.20 45.92
N ALA A 17 37.63 11.21 45.33
CA ALA A 17 37.80 9.81 45.68
C ALA A 17 38.04 9.07 44.36
N ALA A 18 39.29 8.63 44.19
CA ALA A 18 39.67 7.73 43.12
C ALA A 18 38.96 6.38 43.34
N LEU A 19 37.82 6.18 42.67
CA LEU A 19 37.33 4.84 42.37
C LEU A 19 38.02 4.39 41.09
N ALA A 20 39.02 3.53 41.24
CA ALA A 20 39.47 2.67 40.16
C ALA A 20 38.34 1.68 39.83
N LEU A 21 37.42 2.10 38.96
CA LEU A 21 36.51 1.20 38.27
C LEU A 21 37.36 0.38 37.30
N THR A 22 37.69 -0.84 37.70
CA THR A 22 38.07 -1.89 36.75
C THR A 22 36.84 -2.19 35.92
N SER A 23 36.69 -1.50 34.79
CA SER A 23 35.76 -1.92 33.76
C SER A 23 36.10 -3.36 33.40
N PRO A 24 35.17 -4.32 33.51
CA PRO A 24 35.36 -5.57 32.78
C PRO A 24 35.55 -5.14 31.32
N ALA A 25 36.59 -5.63 30.67
CA ALA A 25 36.73 -5.52 29.24
C ALA A 25 35.54 -6.24 28.61
N SER A 26 34.42 -5.54 28.46
CA SER A 26 33.42 -5.86 27.47
C SER A 26 34.19 -5.95 26.18
N GLY A 27 34.32 -7.17 25.64
CA GLY A 27 34.94 -7.39 24.35
C GLY A 27 34.41 -6.31 23.41
N ALA A 28 35.33 -5.61 22.75
CA ALA A 28 34.96 -4.62 21.75
C ALA A 28 34.16 -5.37 20.69
N GLY A 29 32.83 -5.37 20.84
CA GLY A 29 31.91 -5.75 19.81
C GLY A 29 32.28 -4.89 18.63
N GLN A 30 32.59 -5.53 17.50
CA GLN A 30 32.87 -4.87 16.25
C GLN A 30 31.81 -3.79 16.06
N ALA A 31 32.23 -2.52 15.88
CA ALA A 31 31.30 -1.43 15.65
C ALA A 31 30.34 -1.87 14.52
N PRO A 32 29.02 -1.68 14.66
CA PRO A 32 28.07 -2.05 13.62
C PRO A 32 28.60 -1.49 12.30
N THR A 33 28.84 -2.38 11.33
CA THR A 33 29.24 -1.95 10.00
C THR A 33 28.07 -1.19 9.40
N ASP A 34 28.28 0.07 9.06
CA ASP A 34 27.26 0.89 8.40
C ASP A 34 26.72 0.15 7.16
N PRO A 35 25.41 -0.13 7.09
CA PRO A 35 24.81 -0.82 5.94
C PRO A 35 25.10 -0.15 4.59
N LEU A 36 25.37 1.16 4.61
CA LEU A 36 25.72 1.95 3.43
C LEU A 36 27.21 2.03 3.12
N ALA A 37 28.09 1.36 3.88
CA ALA A 37 29.54 1.39 3.62
C ALA A 37 29.92 0.87 2.23
N ALA A 38 29.09 -0.01 1.64
CA ALA A 38 29.26 -0.54 0.29
C ALA A 38 28.46 0.23 -0.77
N TRP A 39 28.07 1.48 -0.50
CA TRP A 39 27.23 2.29 -1.38
C TRP A 39 27.82 3.68 -1.59
N THR A 40 27.66 4.21 -2.80
CA THR A 40 28.01 5.59 -3.14
C THR A 40 26.75 6.39 -3.38
N LEU A 41 26.61 7.50 -2.66
CA LEU A 41 25.58 8.50 -2.91
C LEU A 41 25.90 9.31 -4.18
N GLY A 42 24.97 9.31 -5.12
CA GLY A 42 24.97 10.22 -6.27
C GLY A 42 24.54 11.64 -5.88
N ALA A 43 24.74 12.60 -6.79
CA ALA A 43 24.31 13.98 -6.57
C ALA A 43 22.78 14.04 -6.36
N PRO A 44 22.30 14.67 -5.27
CA PRO A 44 20.87 14.90 -5.08
C PRO A 44 20.26 15.74 -6.20
N VAL A 45 19.04 15.40 -6.61
CA VAL A 45 18.27 16.10 -7.62
C VAL A 45 17.03 16.70 -6.97
N THR A 46 16.93 18.02 -6.94
CA THR A 46 15.70 18.71 -6.54
C THR A 46 14.67 18.57 -7.66
N VAL A 47 13.54 17.91 -7.38
CA VAL A 47 12.44 17.74 -8.32
C VAL A 47 11.46 18.93 -8.24
N ALA A 48 11.19 19.38 -7.01
CA ALA A 48 10.39 20.55 -6.67
C ALA A 48 10.84 21.08 -5.29
N PRO A 49 10.44 22.29 -4.87
CA PRO A 49 10.66 22.75 -3.49
C PRO A 49 10.15 21.72 -2.47
N GLY A 50 11.04 21.22 -1.62
CA GLY A 50 10.74 20.17 -0.64
C GLY A 50 10.72 18.74 -1.18
N VAL A 51 10.94 18.48 -2.48
CA VAL A 51 11.02 17.12 -3.03
C VAL A 51 12.41 16.88 -3.61
N THR A 52 13.16 15.98 -2.97
CA THR A 52 14.54 15.65 -3.37
C THR A 52 14.67 14.17 -3.69
N HIS A 53 15.14 13.86 -4.90
CA HIS A 53 15.50 12.50 -5.31
C HIS A 53 17.01 12.26 -5.14
N THR A 54 17.37 11.17 -4.50
CA THR A 54 18.76 10.70 -4.39
C THR A 54 18.88 9.26 -4.92
N THR A 55 20.03 8.99 -5.54
CA THR A 55 20.40 7.64 -6.01
C THR A 55 21.61 7.17 -5.22
N TRP A 56 21.52 6.01 -4.60
CA TRP A 56 22.65 5.28 -4.05
C TRP A 56 22.97 4.09 -4.97
N ILE A 57 24.25 3.90 -5.29
CA ILE A 57 24.71 2.81 -6.14
C ILE A 57 25.63 1.91 -5.31
N GLU A 58 25.33 0.63 -5.29
CA GLU A 58 26.18 -0.37 -4.63
C GLU A 58 27.56 -0.41 -5.31
N THR A 59 28.64 -0.14 -4.56
CA THR A 59 30.02 -0.08 -5.09
C THR A 59 30.68 -1.44 -5.11
N THR A 60 30.36 -2.27 -4.12
CA THR A 60 30.80 -3.65 -3.99
C THR A 60 29.56 -4.46 -3.64
N PRO A 61 29.05 -5.30 -4.54
CA PRO A 61 27.95 -6.18 -4.19
C PRO A 61 28.28 -6.93 -2.90
N ALA A 62 27.45 -6.78 -1.86
CA ALA A 62 27.71 -7.35 -0.54
C ALA A 62 27.97 -8.87 -0.60
N ASP A 63 27.38 -9.53 -1.60
CA ASP A 63 27.83 -10.81 -2.12
C ASP A 63 28.60 -10.58 -3.42
N THR A 64 29.92 -10.82 -3.43
CA THR A 64 30.82 -10.67 -4.61
C THR A 64 30.44 -11.56 -5.80
N LYS A 65 29.30 -12.25 -5.70
CA LYS A 65 28.74 -13.21 -6.64
C LYS A 65 27.63 -12.63 -7.52
N ARG A 66 27.24 -11.36 -7.34
CA ARG A 66 26.34 -10.64 -8.24
C ARG A 66 27.09 -9.97 -9.39
N ALA A 67 26.49 -9.98 -10.58
CA ALA A 67 27.11 -9.46 -11.80
C ALA A 67 27.01 -7.93 -11.94
N LYS A 68 25.99 -7.31 -11.35
CA LYS A 68 25.73 -5.87 -11.42
C LYS A 68 25.42 -5.34 -10.03
N ALA A 69 25.67 -4.04 -9.85
CA ALA A 69 25.32 -3.33 -8.63
C ALA A 69 23.81 -3.10 -8.54
N ARG A 70 23.29 -2.92 -7.33
CA ARG A 70 21.92 -2.43 -7.13
C ARG A 70 21.86 -0.91 -7.08
N LYS A 71 20.65 -0.38 -7.22
CA LYS A 71 20.29 1.01 -7.04
C LYS A 71 19.25 1.12 -5.92
N LEU A 72 19.58 1.91 -4.91
CA LEU A 72 18.64 2.36 -3.88
C LEU A 72 18.25 3.79 -4.23
N GLN A 73 16.99 3.99 -4.59
CA GLN A 73 16.44 5.28 -4.96
C GLN A 73 15.59 5.79 -3.80
N ILE A 74 15.76 7.05 -3.43
CA ILE A 74 15.05 7.66 -2.31
C ILE A 74 14.48 9.01 -2.75
N VAL A 75 13.20 9.22 -2.51
CA VAL A 75 12.57 10.54 -2.57
C VAL A 75 12.21 10.97 -1.16
N GLU A 76 12.85 12.05 -0.69
CA GLU A 76 12.50 12.71 0.56
C GLU A 76 11.53 13.87 0.30
N ILE A 77 10.53 13.99 1.16
CA ILE A 77 9.41 14.93 1.05
C ILE A 77 9.39 15.82 2.30
N ASP A 78 9.89 17.04 2.17
CA ASP A 78 9.91 18.06 3.22
C ASP A 78 8.71 19.03 3.04
N PRO A 79 7.60 18.83 3.77
CA PRO A 79 6.43 19.69 3.69
C PRO A 79 6.66 21.08 4.30
N THR A 80 7.80 21.33 4.96
CA THR A 80 8.16 22.66 5.47
C THR A 80 8.82 23.53 4.40
N ALA A 81 9.38 22.90 3.35
CA ALA A 81 10.03 23.56 2.23
C ALA A 81 9.11 23.83 1.02
N GLY A 82 7.87 23.33 1.05
CA GLY A 82 6.88 23.55 0.00
C GLY A 82 5.47 23.11 0.41
N SER A 83 4.46 23.60 -0.32
CA SER A 83 3.08 23.12 -0.16
C SER A 83 2.97 21.74 -0.80
N LEU A 84 3.25 20.71 -0.01
CA LEU A 84 3.29 19.31 -0.42
C LEU A 84 2.22 18.50 0.31
N THR A 85 1.74 17.47 -0.36
CA THR A 85 0.89 16.41 0.20
C THR A 85 1.46 15.06 -0.20
N LEU A 86 1.17 14.03 0.59
CA LEU A 86 1.37 12.63 0.23
C LEU A 86 -0.01 12.01 0.14
N GLU A 87 -0.31 11.33 -0.96
CA GLU A 87 -1.61 10.74 -1.25
C GLU A 87 -1.43 9.39 -1.95
N SER A 88 -2.50 8.64 -2.10
CA SER A 88 -2.59 7.47 -2.98
C SER A 88 -3.56 7.70 -4.13
N THR A 89 -3.49 6.84 -5.13
CA THR A 89 -4.46 6.81 -6.24
C THR A 89 -4.61 5.38 -6.73
N VAL A 90 -5.82 5.04 -7.16
CA VAL A 90 -6.15 3.79 -7.84
C VAL A 90 -6.06 3.89 -9.38
N GLY A 91 -5.73 5.08 -9.91
CA GLY A 91 -5.70 5.35 -11.34
C GLY A 91 -7.06 5.76 -11.90
N THR A 92 -7.36 5.35 -13.14
CA THR A 92 -8.65 5.64 -13.78
C THR A 92 -9.76 4.73 -13.26
N ASP A 93 -9.47 3.44 -13.19
CA ASP A 93 -10.43 2.39 -12.84
C ASP A 93 -9.84 1.48 -11.75
N ASP A 94 -10.40 1.54 -10.53
CA ASP A 94 -9.96 0.76 -9.35
C ASP A 94 -10.05 -0.75 -9.58
N GLY A 95 -11.02 -1.18 -10.38
CA GLY A 95 -11.18 -2.57 -10.75
C GLY A 95 -10.08 -3.08 -11.68
N SER A 96 -9.16 -2.23 -12.15
CA SER A 96 -8.14 -2.56 -13.13
C SER A 96 -6.72 -2.36 -12.58
N ALA A 97 -5.71 -2.54 -13.44
CA ALA A 97 -4.33 -2.24 -13.08
C ALA A 97 -3.67 -1.44 -14.20
N GLU A 98 -3.01 -0.34 -13.84
CA GLU A 98 -2.38 0.64 -14.73
C GLU A 98 -0.88 0.78 -14.43
N GLN A 99 -0.08 1.30 -15.36
CA GLN A 99 1.31 1.63 -15.01
C GLN A 99 1.32 2.79 -14.02
N VAL A 100 2.27 2.80 -13.08
CA VAL A 100 2.46 3.92 -12.14
C VAL A 100 2.52 5.26 -12.86
N SER A 101 3.20 5.35 -14.01
CA SER A 101 3.26 6.59 -14.79
C SER A 101 1.90 7.09 -15.28
N ASP A 102 0.99 6.16 -15.55
CA ASP A 102 -0.34 6.44 -16.08
C ASP A 102 -1.25 6.87 -14.93
N GLN A 103 -1.26 6.13 -13.81
CA GLN A 103 -1.98 6.51 -12.59
C GLN A 103 -1.61 7.93 -12.13
N LEU A 104 -0.31 8.23 -12.08
CA LEU A 104 0.17 9.57 -11.70
C LEU A 104 -0.20 10.66 -12.72
N ALA A 105 -0.39 10.31 -13.99
CA ALA A 105 -0.82 11.27 -15.01
C ALA A 105 -2.31 11.61 -14.88
N GLU A 106 -3.12 10.68 -14.36
CA GLU A 106 -4.56 10.83 -14.21
C GLU A 106 -4.99 11.55 -12.93
N VAL A 107 -4.10 11.69 -11.93
CA VAL A 107 -4.36 12.44 -10.68
C VAL A 107 -4.97 13.84 -10.97
N THR A 108 -4.43 14.56 -11.94
CA THR A 108 -4.93 15.89 -12.32
C THR A 108 -4.69 16.22 -13.77
N SER A 109 -5.65 16.89 -14.40
CA SER A 109 -5.51 17.41 -15.77
C SER A 109 -4.63 18.67 -15.84
N VAL A 110 -4.27 19.28 -14.70
CA VAL A 110 -3.46 20.50 -14.64
C VAL A 110 -1.97 20.12 -14.64
N LEU A 111 -1.31 20.18 -15.80
CA LEU A 111 0.08 19.73 -16.01
C LEU A 111 1.10 20.13 -14.92
N VAL A 112 1.03 21.38 -14.44
CA VAL A 112 1.95 21.89 -13.41
C VAL A 112 1.66 21.40 -12.00
N ARG A 113 0.53 20.72 -11.79
CA ARG A 113 0.09 20.10 -10.54
C ARG A 113 0.22 18.58 -10.55
N HIS A 114 0.72 17.98 -11.64
CA HIS A 114 0.99 16.55 -11.66
C HIS A 114 1.90 16.17 -10.47
N PRO A 115 1.76 14.95 -9.94
CA PRO A 115 2.62 14.43 -8.90
C PRO A 115 4.11 14.64 -9.24
N TYR A 116 4.87 15.11 -8.25
CA TYR A 116 6.29 15.37 -8.36
C TYR A 116 7.10 14.08 -8.27
N ALA A 117 6.63 13.13 -7.48
CA ALA A 117 7.17 11.78 -7.43
C ALA A 117 6.09 10.79 -7.02
N GLY A 118 6.28 9.53 -7.38
CA GLY A 118 5.43 8.45 -6.91
C GLY A 118 6.06 7.09 -7.11
N VAL A 119 5.51 6.11 -6.39
CA VAL A 119 5.86 4.70 -6.44
C VAL A 119 4.60 3.86 -6.58
N ASN A 120 4.74 2.57 -6.87
CA ASN A 120 3.62 1.64 -6.76
C ASN A 120 3.13 1.52 -5.30
N GLY A 121 1.86 1.18 -5.14
CA GLY A 121 1.18 1.07 -3.86
C GLY A 121 1.19 -0.35 -3.26
N GLY A 122 0.05 -0.73 -2.72
CA GLY A 122 -0.16 -1.92 -1.91
C GLY A 122 -0.16 -3.22 -2.69
N LEU A 123 -0.36 -4.31 -1.95
CA LEU A 123 -0.48 -5.63 -2.54
C LEU A 123 -1.82 -5.77 -3.26
N PHE A 124 -1.78 -6.34 -4.45
CA PHE A 124 -2.95 -6.67 -5.24
C PHE A 124 -2.75 -8.02 -5.92
N GLN A 125 -3.84 -8.60 -6.41
CA GLN A 125 -3.80 -9.78 -7.25
C GLN A 125 -4.64 -9.53 -8.49
N ARG A 126 -4.12 -9.85 -9.68
CA ARG A 126 -4.97 -9.96 -10.86
C ARG A 126 -5.97 -11.09 -10.66
N GLU A 127 -7.24 -10.80 -10.93
CA GLU A 127 -8.22 -11.88 -10.93
C GLU A 127 -7.95 -12.77 -12.17
N PRO A 128 -8.17 -14.09 -12.06
CA PRO A 128 -7.89 -15.01 -13.15
C PRO A 128 -8.73 -14.67 -14.37
N ALA A 129 -8.21 -14.97 -15.55
CA ALA A 129 -8.91 -14.73 -16.83
C ALA A 129 -10.10 -15.69 -16.99
N GLY A 130 -11.19 -15.41 -16.29
CA GLY A 130 -12.53 -15.92 -16.54
C GLY A 130 -13.38 -14.90 -17.30
N VAL A 131 -14.64 -15.25 -17.56
CA VAL A 131 -15.54 -14.44 -18.40
C VAL A 131 -15.75 -13.05 -17.79
N GLY A 132 -15.25 -12.01 -18.47
CA GLY A 132 -15.53 -10.60 -18.14
C GLY A 132 -14.65 -10.01 -17.02
N VAL A 133 -13.57 -10.67 -16.63
CA VAL A 133 -12.62 -10.22 -15.58
C VAL A 133 -11.17 -10.16 -16.08
N GLU A 134 -10.94 -10.25 -17.38
CA GLU A 134 -9.62 -10.47 -17.99
C GLU A 134 -8.61 -9.33 -17.75
N LYS A 135 -9.08 -8.17 -17.27
CA LYS A 135 -8.25 -7.00 -16.92
C LYS A 135 -8.34 -6.62 -15.44
N THR A 136 -9.07 -7.40 -14.65
CA THR A 136 -9.41 -6.98 -13.29
C THR A 136 -8.30 -7.24 -12.29
N ALA A 137 -8.23 -6.39 -11.27
CA ALA A 137 -7.35 -6.52 -10.13
C ALA A 137 -8.15 -6.32 -8.85
N ALA A 138 -7.74 -7.02 -7.80
CA ALA A 138 -8.32 -6.89 -6.48
C ALA A 138 -7.22 -6.57 -5.46
N HIS A 139 -7.47 -5.56 -4.63
CA HIS A 139 -6.60 -5.21 -3.51
C HIS A 139 -6.59 -6.32 -2.46
N THR A 140 -5.45 -6.47 -1.80
CA THR A 140 -5.24 -7.53 -0.79
C THR A 140 -5.60 -7.11 0.62
N GLY A 141 -5.51 -5.83 0.96
CA GLY A 141 -5.84 -5.34 2.30
C GLY A 141 -6.63 -4.05 2.19
N ALA A 142 -6.82 -3.38 3.34
CA ALA A 142 -7.54 -2.12 3.38
C ALA A 142 -6.89 -1.12 2.40
N SER A 143 -7.65 -0.66 1.43
CA SER A 143 -7.23 0.35 0.46
C SER A 143 -8.23 1.49 0.52
N VAL A 144 -7.76 2.71 0.69
CA VAL A 144 -8.61 3.90 0.78
C VAL A 144 -7.95 5.03 -0.02
N THR A 145 -8.74 5.73 -0.83
CA THR A 145 -8.33 6.99 -1.46
C THR A 145 -9.40 8.04 -1.19
N ASP A 146 -9.02 9.21 -0.71
CA ASP A 146 -9.91 10.33 -0.41
C ASP A 146 -11.12 9.92 0.47
N GLY A 147 -10.88 9.02 1.43
CA GLY A 147 -11.90 8.46 2.31
C GLY A 147 -12.80 7.38 1.68
N VAL A 148 -12.66 7.07 0.40
CA VAL A 148 -13.40 5.98 -0.25
C VAL A 148 -12.68 4.66 -0.03
N LEU A 149 -13.37 3.69 0.59
CA LEU A 149 -12.82 2.35 0.80
C LEU A 149 -12.93 1.51 -0.48
N HIS A 150 -11.79 1.03 -0.98
CA HIS A 150 -11.68 0.22 -2.20
C HIS A 150 -11.56 -1.29 -1.92
N SER A 151 -11.14 -1.67 -0.71
CA SER A 151 -11.14 -3.08 -0.28
C SER A 151 -11.08 -3.21 1.24
N SER A 152 -11.55 -4.34 1.76
CA SER A 152 -11.52 -4.69 3.17
C SER A 152 -10.13 -5.11 3.65
N SER A 153 -9.91 -4.98 4.95
CA SER A 153 -8.67 -5.46 5.59
C SER A 153 -8.57 -6.98 5.58
N CYS A 154 -7.36 -7.52 5.69
CA CYS A 154 -7.23 -8.92 6.08
C CYS A 154 -7.62 -9.10 7.55
N TRP A 155 -8.42 -10.13 7.84
CA TRP A 155 -8.89 -10.42 9.18
C TRP A 155 -7.77 -10.79 10.16
N SER A 156 -6.88 -11.70 9.75
CA SER A 156 -5.77 -12.21 10.57
C SER A 156 -6.19 -12.66 11.98
N GLY A 157 -7.32 -13.37 12.09
CA GLY A 157 -7.87 -13.77 13.39
C GLY A 157 -8.38 -12.58 14.22
N GLY A 158 -8.93 -11.56 13.56
CA GLY A 158 -9.40 -10.31 14.18
C GLY A 158 -8.30 -9.32 14.56
N LYS A 159 -7.06 -9.55 14.13
CA LYS A 159 -5.90 -8.69 14.43
C LYS A 159 -5.61 -7.65 13.36
N GLY A 160 -6.26 -7.74 12.20
CA GLY A 160 -6.02 -6.85 11.08
C GLY A 160 -4.70 -7.11 10.34
N SER A 161 -4.53 -6.46 9.19
CA SER A 161 -3.28 -6.40 8.41
C SER A 161 -2.51 -5.11 8.66
N THR A 162 -1.22 -5.13 8.39
CA THR A 162 -0.39 -3.92 8.45
C THR A 162 -0.75 -2.97 7.30
N GLY A 163 -0.70 -1.66 7.52
CA GLY A 163 -0.87 -0.68 6.45
C GLY A 163 -0.35 0.68 6.86
N ALA A 164 -0.17 1.57 5.89
CA ALA A 164 0.10 2.96 6.13
C ALA A 164 -1.21 3.72 6.00
N VAL A 165 -1.54 4.50 7.03
CA VAL A 165 -2.60 5.50 6.97
C VAL A 165 -1.91 6.81 6.66
N ILE A 166 -2.27 7.43 5.55
CA ILE A 166 -1.78 8.74 5.15
C ILE A 166 -2.88 9.72 5.49
N GLN A 167 -2.68 10.48 6.56
CA GLN A 167 -3.68 11.42 7.05
C GLN A 167 -3.12 12.84 6.96
N HIS A 168 -3.80 13.72 6.21
CA HIS A 168 -3.31 15.07 5.91
C HIS A 168 -1.89 15.09 5.32
N GLY A 169 -1.59 14.13 4.43
CA GLY A 169 -0.28 14.02 3.79
C GLY A 169 0.83 13.42 4.65
N ILE A 170 0.54 12.94 5.86
CA ILE A 170 1.53 12.36 6.76
C ILE A 170 1.22 10.87 7.01
N PRO A 171 2.12 9.96 6.64
CA PRO A 171 1.92 8.53 6.86
C PRO A 171 2.26 8.13 8.30
N TYR A 172 1.46 7.21 8.85
CA TYR A 172 1.85 6.40 10.00
C TYR A 172 1.48 4.93 9.75
N ILE A 173 2.30 4.02 10.26
CA ILE A 173 2.13 2.58 10.02
C ILE A 173 1.43 1.95 11.20
N THR A 174 0.36 1.20 10.93
CA THR A 174 -0.43 0.55 11.96
C THR A 174 -1.04 -0.77 11.48
N LYS A 175 -1.87 -1.40 12.33
CA LYS A 175 -2.72 -2.53 11.97
C LYS A 175 -4.15 -2.07 11.76
N LEU A 176 -4.73 -2.47 10.64
CA LEU A 176 -6.01 -2.02 10.16
C LEU A 176 -7.01 -3.17 10.12
N LEU A 177 -8.21 -2.89 10.59
CA LEU A 177 -9.36 -3.78 10.49
C LEU A 177 -10.56 -3.00 9.96
N THR A 178 -11.27 -3.55 9.00
CA THR A 178 -12.52 -3.00 8.47
C THR A 178 -13.72 -3.74 9.04
N ASP A 179 -14.79 -3.00 9.27
CA ASP A 179 -16.11 -3.52 9.65
C ASP A 179 -17.15 -2.83 8.77
N MET A 180 -17.94 -3.61 8.04
CA MET A 180 -18.84 -3.11 7.01
C MET A 180 -20.18 -3.82 7.09
N GLU A 181 -21.25 -3.05 7.10
CA GLU A 181 -22.62 -3.55 7.19
C GLU A 181 -23.50 -2.89 6.12
N LEU A 182 -24.35 -3.71 5.50
CA LEU A 182 -25.48 -3.26 4.72
C LEU A 182 -26.72 -3.22 5.62
N ILE A 183 -27.32 -2.05 5.73
CA ILE A 183 -28.52 -1.79 6.52
C ILE A 183 -29.72 -1.69 5.57
N GLY A 184 -30.68 -2.60 5.74
CA GLY A 184 -31.92 -2.66 4.97
C GLY A 184 -32.96 -1.62 5.40
N PRO A 185 -34.09 -1.55 4.67
CA PRO A 185 -35.12 -0.53 4.87
C PRO A 185 -35.83 -0.62 6.23
N SER A 186 -35.84 -1.80 6.88
CA SER A 186 -36.41 -1.98 8.23
C SER A 186 -35.35 -1.91 9.34
N GLY A 187 -34.10 -1.58 9.00
CA GLY A 187 -32.98 -1.51 9.92
C GLY A 187 -32.34 -2.87 10.23
N GLU A 188 -32.71 -3.93 9.51
CA GLU A 188 -31.94 -5.18 9.53
C GLU A 188 -30.54 -4.97 8.97
N THR A 189 -29.58 -5.76 9.44
CA THR A 189 -28.21 -5.69 8.94
C THR A 189 -27.73 -7.02 8.40
N ILE A 190 -26.82 -6.96 7.44
CA ILE A 190 -25.96 -8.06 7.02
C ILE A 190 -24.55 -7.50 6.80
N ARG A 191 -23.54 -8.34 7.03
CA ARG A 191 -22.15 -7.99 6.78
C ARG A 191 -21.91 -7.77 5.28
N ILE A 192 -20.99 -6.86 4.97
CA ILE A 192 -20.34 -6.74 3.66
C ILE A 192 -18.92 -7.27 3.83
N ASP A 193 -18.49 -8.16 2.95
CA ASP A 193 -17.23 -8.89 3.09
C ASP A 193 -16.06 -8.18 2.42
N ASP A 194 -16.33 -7.51 1.30
CA ASP A 194 -15.31 -6.74 0.59
C ASP A 194 -15.92 -5.68 -0.34
N VAL A 195 -15.02 -4.93 -0.98
CA VAL A 195 -15.32 -3.93 -1.99
C VAL A 195 -14.54 -4.24 -3.28
N ASN A 196 -15.12 -3.94 -4.43
CA ASN A 196 -14.45 -3.88 -5.74
C ASN A 196 -13.64 -5.14 -6.15
N ARG A 197 -14.16 -6.33 -5.86
CA ARG A 197 -13.58 -7.60 -6.31
C ARG A 197 -14.62 -8.64 -6.70
N THR A 198 -14.24 -9.73 -7.32
CA THR A 198 -15.17 -10.83 -7.55
C THR A 198 -15.64 -11.47 -6.22
N PRO A 199 -16.98 -11.63 -6.01
CA PRO A 199 -17.52 -12.50 -4.98
C PRO A 199 -16.99 -13.94 -5.03
N GLY A 200 -16.76 -14.50 -3.85
CA GLY A 200 -16.32 -15.86 -3.58
C GLY A 200 -14.81 -16.10 -3.65
N ARG A 201 -14.01 -15.06 -3.93
CA ARG A 201 -12.57 -15.19 -4.20
C ARG A 201 -11.68 -14.08 -3.61
N PRO A 202 -11.63 -13.90 -2.27
CA PRO A 202 -10.68 -13.00 -1.66
C PRO A 202 -9.21 -13.35 -2.00
N PRO A 203 -8.41 -12.38 -2.50
CA PRO A 203 -7.00 -12.61 -2.79
C PRO A 203 -6.14 -12.57 -1.51
N HIS A 204 -5.11 -13.41 -1.46
CA HIS A 204 -4.00 -13.42 -0.49
C HIS A 204 -4.32 -13.65 0.99
N CYS A 205 -5.48 -13.26 1.51
CA CYS A 205 -5.84 -13.39 2.91
C CYS A 205 -7.36 -13.51 3.11
N ALA A 206 -7.74 -14.06 4.26
CA ALA A 206 -9.13 -14.09 4.71
C ALA A 206 -9.64 -12.69 5.12
N ARG A 207 -10.90 -12.38 4.83
CA ARG A 207 -11.66 -11.18 5.22
C ARG A 207 -12.39 -11.34 6.55
N ASP A 208 -12.65 -12.58 6.95
CA ASP A 208 -13.15 -12.96 8.28
C ASP A 208 -12.81 -14.42 8.63
N ALA A 209 -13.59 -15.00 9.54
CA ALA A 209 -13.42 -16.34 10.08
C ALA A 209 -14.01 -17.45 9.20
N GLU A 210 -14.86 -17.09 8.23
CA GLU A 210 -15.64 -18.01 7.40
C GLU A 210 -14.86 -18.37 6.12
N ASP A 211 -14.01 -17.44 5.67
CA ASP A 211 -13.05 -17.64 4.59
C ASP A 211 -12.11 -18.85 4.78
N THR A 212 -12.01 -19.67 3.74
CA THR A 212 -11.12 -20.84 3.70
C THR A 212 -10.09 -20.77 2.57
N GLU A 213 -8.83 -21.12 2.86
CA GLU A 213 -7.75 -21.12 1.85
C GLU A 213 -7.95 -22.25 0.84
N VAL A 214 -8.01 -21.91 -0.46
CA VAL A 214 -8.19 -22.86 -1.57
C VAL A 214 -6.96 -22.99 -2.48
N SER A 215 -6.07 -22.00 -2.46
CA SER A 215 -4.76 -22.04 -3.12
C SER A 215 -3.70 -21.42 -2.21
N LYS A 216 -2.46 -21.90 -2.29
CA LYS A 216 -1.31 -21.40 -1.51
C LYS A 216 -0.29 -20.59 -2.31
N SER A 217 -0.35 -20.65 -3.64
CA SER A 217 0.66 -20.02 -4.50
C SER A 217 0.04 -19.66 -5.87
N PRO A 218 -0.50 -18.44 -6.03
CA PRO A 218 -0.69 -17.43 -4.98
C PRO A 218 -1.77 -17.84 -3.96
N PRO A 219 -1.71 -17.35 -2.70
CA PRO A 219 -2.77 -17.59 -1.74
C PRO A 219 -4.11 -17.03 -2.21
N VAL A 220 -5.17 -17.83 -2.14
CA VAL A 220 -6.54 -17.44 -2.49
C VAL A 220 -7.47 -18.09 -1.48
N PHE A 221 -8.47 -17.33 -1.03
CA PHE A 221 -9.48 -17.77 -0.09
C PHE A 221 -10.83 -17.88 -0.80
N THR A 222 -11.79 -18.53 -0.15
CA THR A 222 -13.17 -18.61 -0.62
C THR A 222 -14.13 -18.56 0.55
N ASP A 223 -15.24 -17.87 0.33
CA ASP A 223 -16.45 -17.90 1.12
C ASP A 223 -17.65 -18.03 0.15
N PRO A 224 -18.49 -19.07 0.29
CA PRO A 224 -19.68 -19.24 -0.55
C PRO A 224 -20.83 -18.27 -0.22
N ASP A 225 -20.74 -17.48 0.84
CA ASP A 225 -21.85 -16.76 1.46
C ASP A 225 -21.66 -15.22 1.52
N GLU A 226 -20.89 -14.67 0.58
CA GLU A 226 -20.48 -13.26 0.60
C GLU A 226 -21.52 -12.24 0.10
N ILE A 227 -21.36 -11.00 0.57
CA ILE A 227 -21.79 -9.75 -0.06
C ILE A 227 -20.57 -8.88 -0.41
N VAL A 228 -20.45 -8.52 -1.69
CA VAL A 228 -19.43 -7.57 -2.18
C VAL A 228 -20.11 -6.33 -2.76
N VAL A 229 -19.60 -5.16 -2.36
CA VAL A 229 -20.07 -3.86 -2.87
C VAL A 229 -19.11 -3.35 -3.93
N PHE A 230 -19.65 -2.79 -5.01
CA PHE A 230 -18.88 -2.11 -6.04
C PHE A 230 -19.16 -0.61 -5.98
N THR A 231 -18.09 0.19 -5.93
CA THR A 231 -18.14 1.65 -6.02
C THR A 231 -18.07 2.10 -7.46
N ASP A 232 -18.43 3.36 -7.70
CA ASP A 232 -18.31 3.99 -9.01
C ASP A 232 -16.85 4.09 -9.48
N ASP A 233 -15.89 4.19 -8.55
CA ASP A 233 -14.45 4.12 -8.86
C ASP A 233 -14.01 2.77 -9.44
N TYR A 234 -14.81 1.70 -9.31
CA TYR A 234 -14.49 0.39 -9.88
C TYR A 234 -14.23 0.49 -11.39
N GLY A 235 -14.88 1.43 -12.09
CA GLY A 235 -14.61 1.79 -13.49
C GLY A 235 -14.94 0.72 -14.54
N LEU A 236 -15.27 -0.50 -14.10
CA LEU A 236 -15.58 -1.65 -14.95
C LEU A 236 -17.01 -2.15 -14.73
N SER A 237 -17.50 -2.99 -15.63
CA SER A 237 -18.72 -3.75 -15.37
C SER A 237 -18.50 -4.78 -14.27
N THR A 238 -19.49 -4.96 -13.39
CA THR A 238 -19.40 -5.91 -12.27
C THR A 238 -19.16 -7.35 -12.76
N PRO A 239 -18.42 -8.18 -12.00
CA PRO A 239 -18.07 -9.55 -12.38
C PRO A 239 -19.30 -10.45 -12.57
N LYS A 240 -19.25 -11.30 -13.60
CA LYS A 240 -20.24 -12.36 -13.86
C LYS A 240 -19.88 -13.66 -13.14
N PRO A 241 -20.81 -14.61 -12.98
CA PRO A 241 -20.48 -15.93 -12.46
C PRO A 241 -19.41 -16.66 -13.29
N GLY A 242 -18.59 -17.47 -12.63
CA GLY A 242 -17.60 -18.36 -13.22
C GLY A 242 -16.27 -17.68 -13.57
N THR A 243 -15.85 -16.68 -12.79
CA THR A 243 -14.57 -15.98 -13.00
C THR A 243 -13.36 -16.85 -12.71
N ASP A 244 -13.45 -17.81 -11.78
CA ASP A 244 -12.38 -18.76 -11.49
C ASP A 244 -12.94 -20.20 -11.42
N PRO A 245 -12.66 -21.05 -12.43
CA PRO A 245 -13.13 -22.43 -12.42
C PRO A 245 -12.54 -23.29 -11.29
N LEU A 246 -11.48 -22.82 -10.62
CA LEU A 246 -10.88 -23.50 -9.47
C LEU A 246 -11.53 -23.12 -8.13
N VAL A 247 -12.38 -22.09 -8.12
CA VAL A 247 -13.06 -21.59 -6.92
C VAL A 247 -14.57 -21.64 -7.14
N ALA A 248 -15.20 -22.70 -6.62
CA ALA A 248 -16.60 -23.03 -6.90
C ALA A 248 -17.59 -21.90 -6.56
N ALA A 249 -17.33 -21.13 -5.50
CA ALA A 249 -18.17 -19.99 -5.09
C ALA A 249 -18.28 -18.93 -6.19
N THR A 250 -17.25 -18.75 -7.04
CA THR A 250 -17.31 -17.78 -8.13
C THR A 250 -18.36 -18.15 -9.18
N ALA A 251 -18.75 -19.41 -9.30
CA ALA A 251 -19.76 -19.89 -10.25
C ALA A 251 -21.21 -19.67 -9.77
N ASP A 252 -21.41 -19.20 -8.54
CA ASP A 252 -22.75 -18.90 -8.02
C ASP A 252 -23.41 -17.80 -8.85
N ALA A 253 -24.66 -18.05 -9.24
CA ALA A 253 -25.46 -17.12 -10.05
C ALA A 253 -25.71 -15.81 -9.30
N GLY A 254 -25.86 -15.87 -7.98
CA GLY A 254 -26.03 -14.73 -7.09
C GLY A 254 -27.32 -13.94 -7.29
N PHE A 255 -27.36 -12.79 -6.62
CA PHE A 255 -28.39 -11.77 -6.74
C PHE A 255 -27.70 -10.40 -6.76
N GLU A 256 -28.19 -9.48 -7.58
CA GLU A 256 -27.57 -8.17 -7.75
C GLU A 256 -28.58 -7.04 -7.53
N VAL A 257 -28.13 -6.04 -6.79
CA VAL A 257 -28.89 -4.83 -6.47
C VAL A 257 -28.10 -3.62 -6.92
N VAL A 258 -28.75 -2.69 -7.62
CA VAL A 258 -28.16 -1.40 -8.01
C VAL A 258 -28.80 -0.32 -7.15
N VAL A 259 -27.95 0.50 -6.55
CA VAL A 259 -28.33 1.56 -5.64
C VAL A 259 -27.83 2.89 -6.21
N ASP A 260 -28.67 3.90 -6.24
CA ASP A 260 -28.27 5.24 -6.69
C ASP A 260 -27.45 5.99 -5.62
N ALA A 261 -26.98 7.19 -5.96
CA ALA A 261 -26.19 8.03 -5.06
C ALA A 261 -26.93 8.48 -3.79
N HIS A 262 -28.24 8.28 -3.72
CA HIS A 262 -29.06 8.59 -2.54
C HIS A 262 -29.36 7.36 -1.71
N GLY A 263 -28.78 6.20 -2.02
CA GLY A 263 -29.06 4.96 -1.30
C GLY A 263 -30.39 4.31 -1.68
N VAL A 264 -30.98 4.65 -2.84
CA VAL A 264 -32.25 4.08 -3.31
C VAL A 264 -32.00 2.95 -4.29
N VAL A 265 -32.63 1.80 -4.07
CA VAL A 265 -32.58 0.65 -4.97
C VAL A 265 -33.29 0.99 -6.28
N THR A 266 -32.55 0.95 -7.38
CA THR A 266 -33.04 1.21 -8.75
C THR A 266 -33.18 -0.06 -9.59
N LEU A 267 -32.55 -1.15 -9.15
CA LEU A 267 -32.67 -2.47 -9.74
C LEU A 267 -32.40 -3.54 -8.67
N ALA A 268 -33.18 -4.61 -8.68
CA ALA A 268 -32.93 -5.83 -7.93
C ALA A 268 -33.27 -7.02 -8.83
N ARG A 269 -32.36 -7.97 -9.01
CA ARG A 269 -32.57 -9.07 -9.96
C ARG A 269 -31.85 -10.36 -9.59
N GLU A 270 -32.42 -11.47 -10.08
CA GLU A 270 -31.73 -12.76 -10.13
C GLU A 270 -30.51 -12.70 -11.05
N GLY A 271 -29.44 -13.38 -10.65
CA GLY A 271 -28.16 -13.32 -11.33
C GLY A 271 -27.32 -12.12 -10.90
N ARG A 272 -26.05 -12.12 -11.30
CA ARG A 272 -25.11 -11.01 -11.07
C ARG A 272 -24.21 -10.73 -12.27
N GLY A 273 -23.67 -9.52 -12.33
CA GLY A 273 -22.62 -9.13 -13.26
C GLY A 273 -23.06 -8.44 -14.54
N GLY A 274 -22.10 -7.80 -15.21
CA GLY A 274 -22.31 -7.03 -16.44
C GLY A 274 -23.00 -5.68 -16.21
N THR A 275 -22.98 -5.17 -14.98
CA THR A 275 -23.60 -3.89 -14.61
C THR A 275 -22.52 -2.84 -14.42
N GLU A 276 -22.66 -1.70 -15.08
CA GLU A 276 -21.85 -0.52 -14.79
C GLU A 276 -22.35 0.11 -13.49
N VAL A 277 -21.43 0.52 -12.62
CA VAL A 277 -21.79 1.17 -11.37
C VAL A 277 -22.21 2.62 -11.67
N PRO A 278 -23.42 3.06 -11.27
CA PRO A 278 -23.85 4.43 -11.52
C PRO A 278 -23.01 5.42 -10.72
N ALA A 279 -22.75 6.61 -11.29
CA ALA A 279 -21.99 7.68 -10.62
C ALA A 279 -22.57 8.01 -9.23
N GLY A 280 -21.71 8.04 -8.21
CA GLY A 280 -22.03 8.21 -6.79
C GLY A 280 -22.83 7.05 -6.16
N GLY A 281 -23.30 6.08 -6.96
CA GLY A 281 -24.10 4.95 -6.51
C GLY A 281 -23.25 3.70 -6.29
N ARG A 282 -23.91 2.56 -6.08
CA ARG A 282 -23.28 1.29 -5.77
C ARG A 282 -23.96 0.13 -6.50
N VAL A 283 -23.20 -0.92 -6.79
CA VAL A 283 -23.77 -2.23 -7.13
C VAL A 283 -23.42 -3.19 -6.01
N ILE A 284 -24.39 -3.96 -5.54
CA ILE A 284 -24.22 -4.92 -4.46
C ILE A 284 -24.46 -6.30 -5.04
N GLN A 285 -23.45 -7.15 -5.02
CA GLN A 285 -23.56 -8.55 -5.40
C GLN A 285 -23.54 -9.43 -4.18
N GLY A 286 -24.53 -10.32 -4.06
CA GLY A 286 -24.53 -11.40 -3.08
C GLY A 286 -24.39 -12.75 -3.77
N ILE A 287 -23.75 -13.70 -3.08
CA ILE A 287 -23.75 -15.14 -3.39
C ILE A 287 -24.26 -15.91 -2.17
N GLY A 288 -24.63 -17.19 -2.32
CA GLY A 288 -25.09 -18.02 -1.20
C GLY A 288 -26.18 -17.36 -0.35
N THR A 289 -25.97 -17.32 0.97
CA THR A 289 -26.86 -16.66 1.93
C THR A 289 -26.89 -15.14 1.79
N GLY A 290 -25.80 -14.50 1.38
CA GLY A 290 -25.76 -13.08 1.00
C GLY A 290 -26.74 -12.77 -0.14
N ALA A 291 -26.76 -13.58 -1.19
CA ALA A 291 -27.73 -13.47 -2.29
C ALA A 291 -29.18 -13.62 -1.80
N GLN A 292 -29.42 -14.59 -0.91
CA GLN A 292 -30.74 -14.83 -0.34
C GLN A 292 -31.22 -13.65 0.50
N TRP A 293 -30.33 -13.03 1.28
CA TRP A 293 -30.66 -11.85 2.06
C TRP A 293 -31.05 -10.68 1.16
N LEU A 294 -30.26 -10.38 0.12
CA LEU A 294 -30.57 -9.30 -0.82
C LEU A 294 -31.93 -9.52 -1.49
N ARG A 295 -32.20 -10.76 -1.93
CA ARG A 295 -33.46 -11.16 -2.56
C ARG A 295 -34.67 -10.98 -1.65
N ASP A 296 -34.54 -11.33 -0.38
CA ASP A 296 -35.65 -11.30 0.57
C ASP A 296 -35.90 -9.92 1.15
N ARG A 297 -34.86 -9.07 1.21
CA ARG A 297 -34.89 -7.81 1.98
C ARG A 297 -34.90 -6.56 1.13
N LEU A 298 -34.45 -6.62 -0.12
CA LEU A 298 -34.32 -5.44 -0.98
C LEU A 298 -35.17 -5.57 -2.24
N ALA A 299 -36.02 -4.58 -2.45
CA ALA A 299 -36.84 -4.40 -3.64
C ALA A 299 -36.61 -3.01 -4.24
N LEU A 300 -37.15 -2.79 -5.44
CA LEU A 300 -37.16 -1.48 -6.08
C LEU A 300 -37.75 -0.41 -5.15
N ASP A 301 -37.15 0.78 -5.16
CA ASP A 301 -37.49 1.95 -4.34
C ASP A 301 -37.16 1.84 -2.84
N ASP A 302 -36.65 0.69 -2.36
CA ASP A 302 -36.15 0.59 -0.99
C ASP A 302 -34.94 1.50 -0.78
N ARG A 303 -34.78 1.98 0.46
CA ARG A 303 -33.61 2.74 0.87
C ARG A 303 -32.70 1.88 1.72
N VAL A 304 -31.43 1.84 1.36
CA VAL A 304 -30.38 1.13 2.09
C VAL A 304 -29.32 2.10 2.60
N THR A 305 -28.53 1.66 3.56
CA THR A 305 -27.35 2.38 4.04
C THR A 305 -26.19 1.40 4.12
N ILE A 306 -25.01 1.84 3.69
CA ILE A 306 -23.77 1.10 3.86
C ILE A 306 -23.00 1.79 4.97
N ASP A 307 -22.81 1.11 6.09
CA ASP A 307 -21.99 1.58 7.21
C ASP A 307 -20.59 0.96 7.07
N GLN A 308 -19.57 1.79 6.97
CA GLN A 308 -18.18 1.38 6.81
C GLN A 308 -17.33 1.98 7.91
N LYS A 309 -16.55 1.14 8.58
CA LYS A 309 -15.62 1.55 9.63
C LYS A 309 -14.24 1.04 9.30
N LEU A 310 -13.26 1.93 9.35
CA LEU A 310 -11.85 1.58 9.40
C LEU A 310 -11.34 1.76 10.83
N ARG A 311 -10.67 0.74 11.36
CA ARG A 311 -10.17 0.73 12.73
C ARG A 311 -8.66 0.56 12.75
N ASP A 312 -8.00 1.45 13.48
CA ASP A 312 -6.65 1.23 13.97
C ASP A 312 -6.70 0.28 15.19
N VAL A 313 -6.22 -0.93 14.99
CA VAL A 313 -6.22 -1.98 16.02
C VAL A 313 -5.17 -1.71 17.10
N ASN A 314 -4.03 -1.10 16.74
CA ASN A 314 -2.94 -0.84 17.69
C ASN A 314 -3.29 0.33 18.62
N LEU A 315 -3.86 1.41 18.06
CA LEU A 315 -4.29 2.59 18.81
C LEU A 315 -5.71 2.44 19.39
N GLY A 316 -6.46 1.43 18.95
CA GLY A 316 -7.80 1.15 19.46
C GLY A 316 -8.84 2.22 19.10
N ARG A 317 -8.69 2.88 17.95
CA ARG A 317 -9.57 3.97 17.50
C ARG A 317 -10.10 3.72 16.09
N ASN A 318 -11.26 4.31 15.79
CA ASN A 318 -11.73 4.39 14.41
C ASN A 318 -10.98 5.51 13.69
N ILE A 319 -10.67 5.28 12.43
CA ILE A 319 -10.15 6.26 11.50
C ILE A 319 -11.36 6.77 10.71
N PRO A 320 -11.64 8.08 10.72
CA PRO A 320 -12.73 8.62 9.91
C PRO A 320 -12.39 8.43 8.43
N LEU A 321 -13.33 7.87 7.67
CA LEU A 321 -13.24 7.76 6.22
C LEU A 321 -13.73 9.10 5.63
N ASP A 322 -12.84 10.08 5.62
CA ASP A 322 -13.05 11.41 5.02
C ASP A 322 -11.95 11.71 3.99
N ASP A 323 -12.10 12.82 3.27
CA ASP A 323 -11.22 13.26 2.18
C ASP A 323 -9.76 13.52 2.59
N SER A 324 -9.44 13.37 3.87
CA SER A 324 -8.08 13.54 4.37
C SER A 324 -7.32 12.24 4.57
N VAL A 325 -7.98 11.09 4.36
CA VAL A 325 -7.46 9.77 4.69
C VAL A 325 -7.30 8.93 3.44
N ASP A 326 -6.05 8.53 3.23
CA ASP A 326 -5.68 7.45 2.33
C ASP A 326 -5.10 6.29 3.12
N VAL A 327 -5.20 5.09 2.54
CA VAL A 327 -4.65 3.87 3.11
C VAL A 327 -4.05 3.01 2.02
N VAL A 328 -2.80 2.62 2.25
CA VAL A 328 -2.13 1.61 1.44
C VAL A 328 -1.70 0.45 2.32
N SER A 329 -2.24 -0.74 2.06
CA SER A 329 -1.99 -1.94 2.86
C SER A 329 -0.87 -2.81 2.33
N SER A 330 -0.23 -3.51 3.26
CA SER A 330 0.76 -4.55 2.98
C SER A 330 0.85 -5.51 4.17
N PHE A 331 1.88 -6.35 4.25
CA PHE A 331 2.04 -7.30 5.36
C PHE A 331 3.20 -6.97 6.28
N HIS A 332 4.25 -6.33 5.77
CA HIS A 332 5.53 -6.26 6.46
C HIS A 332 5.95 -4.82 6.74
N GLN A 333 5.91 -4.44 8.02
CA GLN A 333 6.61 -3.26 8.50
C GLN A 333 8.11 -3.57 8.61
N LEU A 334 8.92 -2.85 7.83
CA LEU A 334 10.37 -2.99 7.74
C LEU A 334 11.08 -2.41 8.96
N LEU A 335 10.61 -1.27 9.46
CA LEU A 335 11.16 -0.59 10.64
C LEU A 335 10.03 -0.14 11.56
N ARG A 336 10.24 -0.32 12.87
CA ARG A 336 9.42 0.18 13.97
C ARG A 336 10.27 1.00 14.91
N ASN A 337 10.13 2.32 14.90
CA ASN A 337 10.91 3.23 15.72
C ASN A 337 12.44 2.97 15.62
N SER A 338 12.96 2.91 14.40
CA SER A 338 14.37 2.60 14.08
C SER A 338 14.83 1.23 14.62
N ALA A 339 13.93 0.24 14.61
CA ALA A 339 14.26 -1.14 14.92
C ALA A 339 13.68 -2.08 13.86
N ILE A 340 14.52 -3.00 13.40
CA ILE A 340 14.15 -4.07 12.46
C ILE A 340 13.33 -5.12 13.23
N PRO A 341 12.06 -5.37 12.85
CA PRO A 341 11.26 -6.37 13.53
C PRO A 341 11.83 -7.78 13.41
N THR A 342 11.75 -8.53 14.52
CA THR A 342 12.30 -9.89 14.61
C THR A 342 11.57 -10.89 13.72
N GLU A 343 10.32 -10.62 13.37
CA GLU A 343 9.45 -11.46 12.54
C GLU A 343 9.65 -11.27 11.03
N LEU A 344 10.47 -10.31 10.59
CA LEU A 344 10.72 -10.13 9.15
C LEU A 344 11.35 -11.38 8.54
N PRO A 345 10.72 -11.99 7.52
CA PRO A 345 11.27 -13.18 6.91
C PRO A 345 12.42 -12.84 5.97
N ASP A 346 13.32 -13.82 5.77
CA ASP A 346 14.24 -13.83 4.64
C ASP A 346 13.53 -14.46 3.44
N SER A 347 12.47 -13.79 2.95
CA SER A 347 11.65 -14.29 1.83
C SER A 347 11.82 -13.47 0.55
N CYS A 348 11.85 -14.19 -0.57
CA CYS A 348 11.63 -13.66 -1.91
C CYS A 348 11.27 -14.78 -2.88
N SER A 349 10.84 -14.38 -4.07
CA SER A 349 10.49 -15.23 -5.21
C SER A 349 11.68 -15.58 -6.10
N GLY A 350 12.80 -14.85 -5.94
CA GLY A 350 14.05 -15.05 -6.69
C GLY A 350 14.57 -16.48 -6.69
N LYS A 351 15.02 -16.93 -7.87
CA LYS A 351 15.54 -18.30 -8.12
C LYS A 351 16.98 -18.30 -8.65
N GLU A 352 17.57 -17.13 -8.82
CA GLU A 352 18.87 -16.97 -9.44
C GLU A 352 19.99 -17.37 -8.50
N LYS A 353 21.00 -18.06 -9.03
CA LYS A 353 22.21 -18.37 -8.26
C LYS A 353 23.31 -17.38 -8.61
N GLY A 354 24.13 -17.03 -7.62
CA GLY A 354 25.34 -16.24 -7.81
C GLY A 354 26.35 -16.91 -8.72
N THR A 355 27.40 -16.17 -9.07
CA THR A 355 28.49 -16.64 -9.96
C THR A 355 29.20 -17.91 -9.44
N ASP A 356 29.03 -18.26 -8.16
CA ASP A 356 29.52 -19.52 -7.59
C ASP A 356 28.64 -20.74 -7.91
N GLY A 357 27.47 -20.53 -8.53
CA GLY A 357 26.51 -21.58 -8.89
C GLY A 357 25.77 -22.22 -7.71
N THR A 358 25.92 -21.71 -6.48
CA THR A 358 25.36 -22.32 -5.26
C THR A 358 24.57 -21.36 -4.38
N THR A 359 24.99 -20.10 -4.25
CA THR A 359 24.32 -19.11 -3.39
C THR A 359 23.09 -18.56 -4.11
N LEU A 360 21.93 -18.59 -3.48
CA LEU A 360 20.73 -17.97 -4.04
C LEU A 360 20.82 -16.46 -3.90
N ILE A 361 20.69 -15.73 -5.00
CA ILE A 361 20.51 -14.28 -5.01
C ILE A 361 19.02 -14.01 -4.91
N CYS A 362 18.66 -13.18 -3.94
CA CYS A 362 17.31 -12.66 -3.84
C CYS A 362 17.14 -11.50 -4.82
N THR A 363 16.35 -11.73 -5.88
CA THR A 363 16.22 -10.77 -6.96
C THR A 363 15.00 -9.87 -6.85
N ASP A 364 14.06 -10.12 -5.93
CA ASP A 364 12.83 -9.32 -5.83
C ASP A 364 13.15 -7.85 -5.53
N SER A 365 12.92 -6.99 -6.52
CA SER A 365 12.90 -5.54 -6.33
C SER A 365 11.95 -5.16 -5.20
N ARG A 366 12.24 -4.08 -4.47
CA ARG A 366 11.44 -3.65 -3.31
C ARG A 366 11.00 -2.20 -3.45
N THR A 367 9.82 -1.92 -2.93
CA THR A 367 9.29 -0.58 -2.72
C THR A 367 8.95 -0.41 -1.24
N ALA A 368 9.14 0.79 -0.69
CA ALA A 368 8.70 1.13 0.65
C ALA A 368 8.20 2.57 0.76
N LEU A 369 7.24 2.75 1.66
CA LEU A 369 6.82 4.04 2.19
C LEU A 369 7.33 4.16 3.63
N ALA A 370 7.96 5.27 3.95
CA ALA A 370 8.65 5.46 5.22
C ALA A 370 8.49 6.88 5.77
N THR A 371 8.88 7.06 7.03
CA THR A 371 9.10 8.36 7.66
C THR A 371 10.53 8.44 8.19
N ASN A 372 11.14 9.62 8.10
CA ASN A 372 12.45 9.86 8.69
C ASN A 372 12.35 10.54 10.07
N SER A 373 13.50 10.71 10.72
CA SER A 373 13.63 11.32 12.06
C SER A 373 13.16 12.78 12.16
N GLN A 374 12.93 13.46 11.03
CA GLN A 374 12.37 14.80 10.96
C GLN A 374 10.83 14.77 10.80
N GLY A 375 10.24 13.58 10.64
CA GLY A 375 8.83 13.40 10.34
C GLY A 375 8.48 13.56 8.86
N HIS A 376 9.49 13.62 7.98
CA HIS A 376 9.27 13.72 6.54
C HIS A 376 8.87 12.36 5.97
N PRO A 377 7.83 12.29 5.11
CA PRO A 377 7.59 11.11 4.29
C PRO A 377 8.75 10.81 3.36
N VAL A 378 8.98 9.53 3.10
CA VAL A 378 10.05 9.03 2.24
C VAL A 378 9.53 7.89 1.37
N LEU A 379 9.75 7.98 0.06
CA LEU A 379 9.49 6.89 -0.89
C LEU A 379 10.82 6.23 -1.26
N VAL A 380 10.88 4.90 -1.22
CA VAL A 380 12.12 4.16 -1.43
C VAL A 380 11.90 3.01 -2.41
N THR A 381 12.84 2.81 -3.32
CA THR A 381 12.93 1.56 -4.10
C THR A 381 14.34 0.97 -4.09
N LEU A 382 14.44 -0.35 -4.09
CA LEU A 382 15.69 -1.09 -4.26
C LEU A 382 15.56 -2.05 -5.45
N THR A 383 16.38 -1.83 -6.49
CA THR A 383 16.33 -2.61 -7.74
C THR A 383 17.73 -2.90 -8.27
N GLY A 384 17.83 -3.77 -9.29
CA GLY A 384 19.00 -3.87 -10.14
C GLY A 384 19.17 -2.63 -11.02
N GLN A 385 20.28 -2.54 -11.76
CA GLN A 385 20.48 -1.44 -12.71
C GLN A 385 19.59 -1.56 -13.94
N ASP A 386 19.40 -2.78 -14.44
CA ASP A 386 18.71 -3.11 -15.68
C ASP A 386 17.97 -4.46 -15.60
N ASN A 387 17.72 -4.95 -14.39
CA ASN A 387 17.07 -6.21 -14.09
C ASN A 387 16.33 -6.14 -12.73
N GLU A 388 15.53 -7.17 -12.46
CA GLU A 388 14.99 -7.44 -11.13
C GLU A 388 16.15 -7.91 -10.23
N ASP A 389 16.54 -7.07 -9.27
CA ASP A 389 17.57 -7.40 -8.27
C ASP A 389 17.45 -6.51 -7.03
N GLY A 390 16.54 -6.87 -6.12
CA GLY A 390 16.40 -6.20 -4.83
C GLY A 390 17.10 -6.94 -3.68
N ASP A 391 16.31 -7.35 -2.68
CA ASP A 391 16.83 -8.07 -1.50
C ASP A 391 15.72 -8.80 -0.74
N TYR A 392 16.10 -9.60 0.26
CA TYR A 392 15.19 -10.09 1.28
C TYR A 392 14.60 -8.92 2.10
N LEU A 393 13.40 -9.09 2.65
CA LEU A 393 12.75 -8.04 3.46
C LEU A 393 13.60 -7.62 4.67
N ARG A 394 14.21 -8.57 5.38
CA ARG A 394 15.09 -8.26 6.51
C ARG A 394 16.35 -7.50 6.09
N SER A 395 17.00 -7.91 5.00
CA SER A 395 18.19 -7.23 4.48
C SER A 395 17.87 -5.84 3.95
N PHE A 396 16.72 -5.67 3.29
CA PHE A 396 16.24 -4.36 2.88
C PHE A 396 15.97 -3.46 4.10
N ALA A 397 15.30 -3.98 5.14
CA ALA A 397 15.13 -3.25 6.40
C ALA A 397 16.47 -2.85 7.02
N ALA A 398 17.47 -3.74 7.01
CA ALA A 398 18.82 -3.43 7.50
C ALA A 398 19.51 -2.32 6.71
N LEU A 399 19.27 -2.24 5.39
CA LEU A 399 19.74 -1.13 4.57
C LEU A 399 19.06 0.20 4.96
N LEU A 400 17.74 0.17 5.19
CA LEU A 400 16.97 1.35 5.60
C LEU A 400 17.31 1.84 7.02
N ASP A 401 17.73 0.93 7.90
CA ASP A 401 18.18 1.23 9.28
C ASP A 401 19.56 1.93 9.34
N SER A 402 20.12 2.36 8.20
CA SER A 402 21.35 3.15 8.22
C SER A 402 21.10 4.52 8.85
N PRO A 403 21.93 4.95 9.82
CA PRO A 403 21.86 6.29 10.40
C PRO A 403 21.99 7.42 9.36
N GLN A 404 22.61 7.17 8.21
CA GLN A 404 22.73 8.16 7.14
C GLN A 404 21.39 8.44 6.44
N LEU A 405 20.49 7.46 6.41
CA LEU A 405 19.15 7.62 5.85
C LEU A 405 18.17 8.19 6.88
N GLY A 406 18.41 7.92 8.16
CA GLY A 406 17.60 8.48 9.25
C GLY A 406 16.13 8.04 9.22
N ILE A 407 15.83 6.89 8.60
CA ILE A 407 14.49 6.32 8.53
C ILE A 407 14.11 5.76 9.90
N VAL A 408 12.87 6.00 10.33
CA VAL A 408 12.35 5.61 11.64
C VAL A 408 11.30 4.53 11.50
N ASP A 409 10.30 4.74 10.65
CA ASP A 409 9.28 3.75 10.34
C ASP A 409 9.26 3.50 8.84
N ALA A 410 9.07 2.25 8.43
CA ALA A 410 9.02 1.88 7.02
C ALA A 410 8.07 0.71 6.79
N LEU A 411 7.20 0.82 5.79
CA LEU A 411 6.29 -0.22 5.32
C LEU A 411 6.81 -0.72 3.98
N ASN A 412 7.03 -2.03 3.85
CA ASN A 412 7.25 -2.63 2.55
C ASN A 412 5.96 -2.55 1.73
N LEU A 413 6.02 -2.06 0.51
CA LEU A 413 4.91 -2.04 -0.46
C LEU A 413 5.03 -3.23 -1.43
N ASP A 414 4.19 -3.32 -2.45
CA ASP A 414 4.34 -4.38 -3.44
C ASP A 414 5.70 -4.28 -4.15
N GLY A 415 6.26 -5.44 -4.51
CA GLY A 415 7.63 -5.58 -4.99
C GLY A 415 7.75 -6.31 -6.32
N GLY A 416 8.95 -6.83 -6.58
CA GLY A 416 9.30 -7.47 -7.85
C GLY A 416 9.02 -6.56 -9.03
N GLY A 417 8.38 -7.08 -10.08
CA GLY A 417 7.99 -6.30 -11.26
C GLY A 417 7.04 -5.12 -11.04
N SER A 418 6.37 -5.04 -9.88
CA SER A 418 5.57 -3.87 -9.50
C SER A 418 6.44 -2.67 -9.10
N THR A 419 7.72 -2.88 -8.77
CA THR A 419 8.61 -1.84 -8.23
C THR A 419 8.87 -0.73 -9.24
N VAL A 420 8.26 0.42 -9.02
CA VAL A 420 8.46 1.63 -9.83
C VAL A 420 8.72 2.84 -8.96
N LEU A 421 9.68 3.68 -9.37
CA LEU A 421 9.82 5.04 -8.87
C LEU A 421 9.81 6.00 -10.06
N ALA A 422 8.89 6.94 -10.03
CA ALA A 422 8.72 7.98 -11.01
C ALA A 422 8.96 9.36 -10.39
N THR A 423 9.55 10.29 -11.14
CA THR A 423 9.61 11.71 -10.78
C THR A 423 9.22 12.58 -11.96
N LYS A 424 8.57 13.71 -11.71
CA LYS A 424 8.23 14.70 -12.73
C LYS A 424 8.54 16.11 -12.22
N VAL A 425 9.41 16.82 -12.93
CA VAL A 425 9.62 18.25 -12.69
C VAL A 425 8.38 19.00 -13.18
N PRO A 426 7.86 19.99 -12.43
CA PRO A 426 6.70 20.75 -12.85
C PRO A 426 6.93 21.41 -14.21
N SER A 427 6.03 21.15 -15.16
CA SER A 427 6.16 21.65 -16.53
C SER A 427 4.82 21.99 -17.13
N LYS A 428 4.81 22.97 -18.04
CA LYS A 428 3.65 23.32 -18.87
C LYS A 428 3.65 22.55 -20.20
N ASP A 429 4.73 21.83 -20.51
CA ASP A 429 4.84 21.08 -21.74
C ASP A 429 4.14 19.71 -21.59
N PRO A 430 3.05 19.45 -22.33
CA PRO A 430 2.34 18.17 -22.27
C PRO A 430 3.17 16.98 -22.78
N THR A 431 4.25 17.25 -23.51
CA THR A 431 5.16 16.21 -24.01
C THR A 431 6.16 15.76 -22.95
N GLU A 432 6.33 16.52 -21.86
CA GLU A 432 7.21 16.16 -20.77
C GLU A 432 6.59 15.04 -19.91
N LYS A 433 7.20 13.84 -20.02
CA LYS A 433 6.79 12.64 -19.29
C LYS A 433 7.53 12.53 -17.96
N ALA A 434 6.92 11.81 -17.02
CA ALA A 434 7.62 11.41 -15.81
C ALA A 434 8.86 10.59 -16.16
N LYS A 435 9.95 10.85 -15.45
CA LYS A 435 11.16 10.04 -15.53
C LYS A 435 11.00 8.82 -14.63
N ILE A 436 11.14 7.63 -15.21
CA ILE A 436 11.16 6.38 -14.47
C ILE A 436 12.60 6.04 -14.09
N HIS A 437 12.82 5.68 -12.82
CA HIS A 437 14.15 5.47 -12.24
C HIS A 437 14.47 4.01 -11.91
N THR A 438 13.50 3.13 -12.07
CA THR A 438 13.64 1.68 -11.94
C THR A 438 13.64 1.02 -13.33
N PRO A 439 14.28 -0.15 -13.50
CA PRO A 439 14.20 -0.87 -14.76
C PRO A 439 12.85 -1.59 -14.89
N PRO A 440 12.32 -1.77 -16.11
CA PRO A 440 11.24 -2.71 -16.37
C PRO A 440 11.77 -4.14 -16.19
N THR A 441 10.98 -5.02 -15.56
CA THR A 441 11.41 -6.40 -15.28
C THR A 441 10.45 -7.47 -15.79
N ASP A 442 9.18 -7.13 -16.04
CA ASP A 442 8.21 -8.06 -16.61
C ASP A 442 8.39 -8.19 -18.12
N LEU A 443 8.06 -9.35 -18.68
CA LEU A 443 8.08 -9.59 -20.12
C LEU A 443 6.67 -9.54 -20.70
N ALA A 444 6.46 -8.66 -21.68
CA ALA A 444 5.30 -8.67 -22.56
C ALA A 444 5.79 -8.78 -24.01
N ASP A 445 5.34 -9.80 -24.73
CA ASP A 445 5.74 -10.10 -26.12
C ASP A 445 7.28 -10.09 -26.34
N GLY A 446 8.02 -10.63 -25.36
CA GLY A 446 9.48 -10.71 -25.39
C GLY A 446 10.21 -9.38 -25.15
N LYS A 447 9.50 -8.32 -24.76
CA LYS A 447 10.05 -7.02 -24.39
C LYS A 447 9.86 -6.76 -22.90
N LEU A 448 10.86 -6.14 -22.28
CA LEU A 448 10.74 -5.69 -20.89
C LEU A 448 9.74 -4.54 -20.81
N VAL A 449 8.78 -4.66 -19.89
CA VAL A 449 7.76 -3.66 -19.57
C VAL A 449 7.66 -3.46 -18.07
N HIS A 450 7.15 -2.31 -17.64
CA HIS A 450 6.74 -2.13 -16.26
C HIS A 450 5.40 -2.83 -16.04
N ARG A 451 5.28 -3.54 -14.91
CA ARG A 451 4.03 -4.17 -14.51
C ARG A 451 2.98 -3.09 -14.26
N THR A 452 1.74 -3.38 -14.63
CA THR A 452 0.61 -2.56 -14.18
C THR A 452 0.18 -2.96 -12.78
N VAL A 453 -0.11 -1.97 -11.93
CA VAL A 453 -0.41 -2.09 -10.50
C VAL A 453 -1.81 -1.56 -10.19
N ALA A 454 -2.41 -1.98 -9.07
CA ALA A 454 -3.76 -1.53 -8.70
C ALA A 454 -3.77 -0.12 -8.12
N ASP A 455 -2.71 0.29 -7.42
CA ASP A 455 -2.61 1.60 -6.80
C ASP A 455 -1.16 2.14 -6.79
N SER A 456 -1.05 3.42 -6.48
CA SER A 456 0.19 4.17 -6.37
C SER A 456 0.17 5.11 -5.18
N VAL A 457 1.33 5.36 -4.58
CA VAL A 457 1.55 6.40 -3.57
C VAL A 457 2.38 7.51 -4.18
N TYR A 458 2.00 8.76 -3.97
CA TYR A 458 2.66 9.89 -4.60
C TYR A 458 2.74 11.12 -3.70
N THR A 459 3.65 12.02 -4.07
CA THR A 459 3.68 13.37 -3.53
C THR A 459 3.40 14.39 -4.63
N GLY A 460 2.59 15.38 -4.31
CA GLY A 460 2.16 16.41 -5.23
C GLY A 460 1.96 17.75 -4.53
N VAL A 461 1.24 18.64 -5.20
CA VAL A 461 0.95 19.97 -4.67
C VAL A 461 -0.11 19.86 -3.58
N GLY A 462 0.24 20.18 -2.35
CA GLY A 462 -0.70 20.27 -1.22
C GLY A 462 -1.44 21.61 -1.16
N GLY A 463 -2.59 21.63 -0.50
CA GLY A 463 -3.28 22.87 -0.08
C GLY A 463 -4.04 23.64 -1.16
N TYR A 464 -4.14 23.09 -2.38
CA TYR A 464 -5.15 23.52 -3.35
C TYR A 464 -6.28 22.50 -3.28
N GLY A 465 -7.53 22.97 -3.21
CA GLY A 465 -8.67 22.08 -3.43
C GLY A 465 -8.43 21.32 -4.73
N LEU A 466 -8.09 20.05 -4.60
CA LEU A 466 -8.27 19.09 -5.67
C LEU A 466 -9.78 19.05 -5.83
N ASP A 467 -10.26 19.46 -7.01
CA ASP A 467 -11.69 19.50 -7.28
C ASP A 467 -12.26 18.13 -6.91
N ALA A 468 -13.20 18.11 -5.96
CA ALA A 468 -14.04 16.94 -5.72
C ALA A 468 -14.61 16.54 -7.09
N ARG A 469 -14.15 15.40 -7.62
CA ARG A 469 -14.71 14.88 -8.86
C ARG A 469 -16.13 14.40 -8.61
#